data_AF-A0A661MNP1-F1
#
_entry.id   AF-A0A661MNP1-F1
#
_cell.length_a   1.000
_cell.length_b   1.000
_cell.length_c   1.000
_cell.angle_alpha   90.00
_cell.angle_beta   90.00
_cell.angle_gamma   90.00
#
_symmetry.space_group_name_H-M   'P 1'
#
loop_
_entity.id
_entity.type
_entity.pdbx_description
1 polymer ?
#
loop_
_entity_poly.entity_id
_entity_poly.type
_entity_poly.pdbx_seq_one_letter_code
_entity_poly.pdbx_strand_id
1 'polypeptide(L)' 'MDIKGAYEPRFEPVAKLLRKQIKYYGGGAAAAVFLNGKPVVDIWAGPARKDGTPWQRGTMS' A
#
# COMPACT_ATOMS: atom_id res chain seq x y z
N MET A 1 -6.58 -10.16 0.20
CA MET A 1 -6.69 -8.71 0.03
C MET A 1 -5.92 -8.29 -1.20
N ASP A 2 -6.51 -7.42 -2.00
CA ASP A 2 -5.91 -6.85 -3.20
C ASP A 2 -5.13 -5.59 -2.87
N ILE A 3 -3.93 -5.49 -3.44
CA ILE A 3 -3.15 -4.25 -3.43
C ILE A 3 -3.74 -3.32 -4.49
N LYS A 4 -3.98 -2.06 -4.12
CA LYS A 4 -4.40 -0.99 -5.04
C LYS A 4 -3.20 -0.09 -5.34
N GLY A 5 -3.29 0.67 -6.43
CA GLY A 5 -2.22 1.54 -6.90
C GLY A 5 -1.32 0.87 -7.94
N ALA A 6 -0.10 1.37 -8.09
CA ALA A 6 0.86 0.94 -9.10
C ALA A 6 2.25 0.73 -8.52
N TYR A 7 2.99 -0.23 -9.06
CA TYR A 7 4.39 -0.46 -8.76
C TYR A 7 5.09 -1.03 -10.00
N GLU A 8 6.37 -0.70 -10.20
CA GLU A 8 7.16 -1.34 -11.26
C GLU A 8 7.50 -2.79 -10.88
N PRO A 9 7.59 -3.74 -11.83
CA PRO A 9 7.83 -5.16 -11.54
C PRO A 9 9.05 -5.44 -10.66
N ARG A 10 10.15 -4.68 -10.81
CA ARG A 10 11.35 -4.83 -9.98
C ARG A 10 11.13 -4.51 -8.49
N PHE A 11 10.06 -3.78 -8.16
CA PHE A 11 9.67 -3.42 -6.80
C PHE A 11 8.48 -4.24 -6.27
N GLU A 12 8.08 -5.31 -6.98
CA GLU A 12 7.07 -6.28 -6.49
C GLU A 12 7.32 -6.78 -5.05
N PRO A 13 8.57 -6.97 -4.57
CA PRO A 13 8.82 -7.35 -3.16
C PRO A 13 8.20 -6.38 -2.14
N VAL A 14 8.09 -5.09 -2.45
CA VAL A 14 7.44 -4.09 -1.59
C VAL A 14 5.95 -4.39 -1.43
N ALA A 15 5.26 -4.67 -2.54
CA ALA A 15 3.85 -5.03 -2.53
C ALA A 15 3.59 -6.36 -1.79
N LYS A 16 4.49 -7.34 -1.97
CA LYS A 16 4.44 -8.63 -1.23
C LYS A 16 4.58 -8.42 0.27
N LEU A 17 5.52 -7.58 0.69
CA LEU A 17 5.75 -7.29 2.11
C LEU A 17 4.57 -6.54 2.74
N LEU A 18 4.05 -5.50 2.07
CA LEU A 18 2.87 -4.75 2.53
C LEU A 18 1.67 -5.67 2.70
N ARG A 19 1.42 -6.58 1.74
CA ARG A 19 0.38 -7.60 1.85
C ARG A 19 0.59 -8.52 3.06
N LYS A 20 1.83 -8.96 3.30
CA LYS A 20 2.18 -9.83 4.43
C LYS A 20 1.95 -9.11 5.77
N GLN A 21 2.37 -7.85 5.88
CA GLN A 21 2.18 -7.01 7.07
C GLN A 21 0.69 -6.91 7.40
N ILE A 22 -0.13 -6.52 6.43
CA ILE A 22 -1.57 -6.32 6.66
C ILE A 22 -2.27 -7.65 7.00
N LYS A 23 -1.86 -8.75 6.35
CA LYS A 23 -2.39 -10.08 6.69
C LYS A 23 -2.04 -10.48 8.13
N TYR A 24 -0.85 -10.13 8.61
CA TYR A 24 -0.38 -10.54 9.93
C TYR A 24 -0.91 -9.66 11.06
N TYR A 25 -0.87 -8.33 10.89
CA TYR A 25 -1.23 -7.37 11.93
C TYR A 25 -2.67 -6.82 11.82
N GLY A 26 -3.35 -7.05 10.70
CA GLY A 26 -4.64 -6.43 10.39
C GLY A 26 -4.49 -4.95 10.00
N GLY A 27 -5.62 -4.25 9.89
CA GLY A 27 -5.66 -2.83 9.50
C GLY A 27 -5.37 -2.60 8.01
N GLY A 28 -4.99 -1.37 7.67
CA GLY A 28 -4.57 -0.98 6.34
C GLY A 28 -3.21 -0.29 6.36
N ALA A 29 -2.58 -0.21 5.19
CA ALA A 29 -1.31 0.49 5.03
C ALA A 29 -1.18 1.05 3.60
N ALA A 30 -0.29 2.03 3.47
CA ALA A 30 0.15 2.58 2.20
C ALA A 30 1.68 2.70 2.17
N ALA A 31 2.25 2.62 0.96
CA ALA A 31 3.68 2.79 0.73
C ALA A 31 3.90 3.52 -0.59
N ALA A 32 4.77 4.54 -0.56
CA ALA A 32 5.24 5.26 -1.73
C ALA A 32 6.77 5.23 -1.77
N VAL A 33 7.33 4.88 -2.92
CA VAL A 33 8.79 4.85 -3.16
C VAL A 33 9.10 5.68 -4.40
N PHE A 34 10.07 6.56 -4.26
CA PHE A 34 10.55 7.42 -5.34
C PHE A 34 11.99 7.07 -5.69
N LEU A 35 12.28 6.92 -6.98
CA LEU A 35 13.63 6.75 -7.51
C LEU A 35 13.88 7.85 -8.53
N ASN A 36 14.93 8.65 -8.32
CA ASN A 36 15.26 9.80 -9.17
C ASN A 36 14.07 10.74 -9.40
N GLY A 37 13.29 11.00 -8.35
CA GLY A 37 12.10 11.88 -8.39
C GLY A 37 10.86 11.28 -9.06
N LYS A 38 10.92 10.04 -9.57
CA LYS A 38 9.77 9.36 -10.18
C LYS A 38 9.13 8.36 -9.21
N PRO A 39 7.80 8.31 -9.10
CA PRO A 39 7.11 7.31 -8.29
C PRO A 39 7.27 5.94 -8.95
N VAL A 40 7.98 5.03 -8.29
CA VAL A 40 8.18 3.64 -8.75
C VAL A 40 7.31 2.64 -7.97
N VAL A 41 6.80 3.06 -6.81
CA VAL A 41 5.75 2.39 -6.03
C VAL A 41 4.83 3.46 -5.47
N ASP A 42 3.53 3.28 -5.61
CA ASP A 42 2.48 4.06 -4.95
C ASP A 42 1.29 3.11 -4.76
N ILE A 43 1.24 2.46 -3.59
CA ILE A 43 0.28 1.40 -3.30
C ILE A 43 -0.37 1.57 -1.94
N TRP A 44 -1.60 1.07 -1.84
CA TRP A 44 -2.35 1.04 -0.59
C TRP A 44 -3.30 -0.15 -0.54
N ALA A 45 -3.66 -0.57 0.68
CA ALA A 45 -4.66 -1.59 0.88
C ALA A 45 -5.19 -1.61 2.33
N GLY A 46 -6.32 -2.28 2.52
CA GLY A 46 -6.96 -2.48 3.83
C GLY A 46 -7.74 -1.25 4.33
N PRO A 47 -8.35 -1.34 5.51
CA PRO A 47 -9.07 -0.24 6.14
C PRO A 47 -8.11 0.87 6.62
N ALA A 48 -8.43 2.12 6.30
CA ALA A 48 -7.76 3.30 6.83
C ALA A 48 -8.29 3.72 8.22
N ARG A 49 -9.50 3.29 8.60
CA ARG A 49 -10.14 3.62 9.88
C ARG A 49 -10.64 2.37 10.59
N LYS A 50 -10.83 2.49 11.91
CA LYS A 50 -11.35 1.40 12.76
C LYS A 50 -12.77 0.94 12.38
N ASP A 51 -13.54 1.80 11.73
CA ASP A 51 -14.88 1.51 11.21
C ASP A 51 -14.86 0.67 9.92
N GLY A 52 -13.67 0.34 9.39
CA GLY A 52 -13.53 -0.45 8.17
C GLY A 52 -13.46 0.38 6.88
N THR A 53 -13.54 1.70 6.95
CA THR A 53 -13.41 2.59 5.77
C THR A 53 -12.11 2.26 5.01
N PRO A 54 -12.14 1.92 3.71
CA PRO A 54 -10.96 1.49 2.98
C PRO A 54 -9.98 2.63 2.71
N TRP A 55 -8.71 2.29 2.57
CA TRP A 55 -7.68 3.21 2.09
C TRP A 55 -7.95 3.60 0.63
N GLN A 56 -7.85 4.89 0.32
CA GLN A 56 -7.90 5.46 -1.03
C GLN A 56 -6.61 6.24 -1.33
N ARG A 57 -6.34 6.54 -2.61
CA ARG A 57 -5.12 7.25 -3.04
C ARG A 57 -4.81 8.52 -2.23
N GLY A 58 -5.85 9.27 -1.83
CA GLY A 58 -5.72 10.52 -1.08
C GLY A 58 -5.95 10.40 0.43
N THR A 59 -6.07 9.18 0.96
CA THR A 59 -6.27 9.03 2.41
C THR A 59 -5.00 9.40 3.15
N MET A 60 -5.07 10.49 3.91
CA MET A 60 -4.04 10.91 4.86
C MET A 60 -4.33 10.29 6.24
N SER A 61 -3.26 9.88 6.93
CA SER A 61 -3.31 9.40 8.31
C SER A 61 -3.48 10.55 9.30
#